data_AF-A0A401X9J0-F1
#
_entry.id   AF-A0A401X9J0-F1
#
_cell.length_a   1.000
_cell.length_b   1.000
_cell.length_c   1.000
_cell.angle_alpha   90.00
_cell.angle_beta   90.00
_cell.angle_gamma   90.00
#
_symmetry.space_group_name_H-M   'P 1'
#
loop_
_entity.id
_entity.type
_entity.pdbx_description
1 polymer ?
#
loop_
_entity_poly.entity_id
_entity_poly.type
_entity_poly.pdbx_seq_one_letter_code
_entity_poly.pdbx_strand_id
1 'polypeptide(L)'
;MSGTITVHGQRHYGNEPFTKKNLSLQITLPPGLQKNNFRIAGAIESVVLPNGANQISLSGFAMNASVVALGMVDGVTMQVQVYNLPYDIMAMLAGYGNKGVFVFDSSDSAAGGSGGIDIELFASERTTATAQTDADFRKTAASRVFYGTLLAAEADFSSTPTPSLTIIANTLHASRLTVAEPISIKGEAKAADLFAELAKKMGLTFENNGVDAVVNDPYYAGSLWDQVRELCEDIACDYIVDNGVLAVCAAGVARDGAVSTVSSRNGLIGYPSFDGSGIVFRTIYRPNFQYLGPVNVKSDFPNATGAYRIYYIAHHLSCQMPGGPWETEIKASFQGAPAGETYVPPEGND
;
A
#
# COMPACT_ATOMS: atom_id res chain seq x y z
N MET A 1 -2.01 -28.07 3.24
CA MET A 1 -1.06 -27.56 4.25
C MET A 1 -0.38 -26.36 3.62
N SER A 2 -0.58 -25.15 4.15
CA SER A 2 0.08 -23.94 3.63
C SER A 2 1.52 -23.91 4.15
N GLY A 3 2.48 -24.29 3.32
CA GLY A 3 3.90 -24.10 3.60
C GLY A 3 4.38 -22.72 3.15
N THR A 4 5.35 -22.15 3.85
CA THR A 4 6.06 -20.93 3.43
C THR A 4 7.48 -21.31 3.04
N ILE A 5 7.90 -20.93 1.83
CA ILE A 5 9.30 -20.96 1.41
C ILE A 5 9.95 -19.66 1.88
N THR A 6 10.89 -19.76 2.82
CA THR A 6 11.63 -18.58 3.28
C THR A 6 12.98 -18.53 2.59
N VAL A 7 13.24 -17.42 1.89
CA VAL A 7 14.50 -17.14 1.22
C VAL A 7 15.20 -16.02 1.98
N HIS A 8 16.42 -16.29 2.41
CA HIS A 8 17.24 -15.34 3.16
C HIS A 8 18.42 -14.86 2.34
N GLY A 9 18.55 -13.54 2.22
CA GLY A 9 19.74 -12.90 1.68
C GLY A 9 20.89 -12.89 2.69
N GLN A 10 22.11 -12.72 2.18
CA GLN A 10 23.26 -12.45 3.05
C GLN A 10 23.19 -11.01 3.54
N ARG A 11 22.80 -10.85 4.81
CA ARG A 11 22.63 -9.54 5.42
C ARG A 11 23.98 -8.97 5.91
N HIS A 12 24.24 -7.71 5.62
CA HIS A 12 25.27 -6.94 6.31
C HIS A 12 24.77 -6.50 7.68
N TYR A 13 25.49 -6.94 8.70
CA TYR A 13 25.25 -6.58 10.09
C TYR A 13 26.10 -5.38 10.48
N GLY A 14 25.51 -4.43 11.21
CA GLY A 14 26.21 -3.23 11.62
C GLY A 14 25.35 -2.30 12.47
N ASN A 15 25.93 -1.18 12.85
CA ASN A 15 25.23 -0.09 13.54
C ASN A 15 24.86 1.07 12.61
N GLU A 16 25.22 0.97 11.33
CA GLU A 16 24.88 1.94 10.30
C GLU A 16 23.37 2.00 10.06
N PRO A 17 22.79 3.17 9.76
CA PRO A 17 21.34 3.32 9.60
C PRO A 17 20.71 2.33 8.61
N PHE A 18 21.37 2.05 7.48
CA PHE A 18 20.88 1.13 6.45
C PHE A 18 20.90 -0.35 6.87
N THR A 19 21.73 -0.70 7.86
CA THR A 19 21.80 -2.07 8.42
C THR A 19 20.75 -2.32 9.50
N LYS A 20 20.27 -1.25 10.16
CA LYS A 20 19.21 -1.28 11.17
C LYS A 20 17.80 -1.37 10.58
N LYS A 21 17.63 -0.93 9.34
CA LYS A 21 16.36 -1.00 8.59
C LYS A 21 16.22 -2.38 7.95
N ASN A 22 14.99 -2.86 7.87
CA ASN A 22 14.67 -4.16 7.28
C ASN A 22 13.36 -4.08 6.51
N LEU A 23 13.39 -4.60 5.29
CA LEU A 23 12.21 -4.86 4.47
C LEU A 23 12.04 -6.37 4.30
N SER A 24 10.80 -6.81 4.38
CA SER A 24 10.43 -8.19 4.06
C SER A 24 9.26 -8.17 3.11
N LEU A 25 9.33 -9.01 2.09
CA LEU A 25 8.28 -9.19 1.09
C LEU A 25 7.68 -10.58 1.25
N GLN A 26 6.35 -10.66 1.30
CA GLN A 26 5.62 -11.91 1.23
C GLN A 26 4.82 -11.95 -0.07
N ILE A 27 4.92 -13.08 -0.76
CA ILE A 27 4.26 -13.36 -2.03
C ILE A 27 3.41 -14.60 -1.80
N THR A 28 2.09 -14.45 -1.82
CA THR A 28 1.15 -15.56 -1.57
C THR A 28 0.46 -15.94 -2.89
N LEU A 29 0.57 -17.20 -3.26
CA LEU A 29 -0.04 -17.76 -4.46
C LEU A 29 -1.41 -18.35 -4.09
N PRO A 30 -2.48 -17.99 -4.82
CA PRO A 30 -3.78 -18.60 -4.60
C PRO A 30 -3.74 -20.09 -5.02
N PRO A 31 -4.57 -20.95 -4.40
CA PRO A 31 -4.73 -22.33 -4.84
C PRO A 31 -5.16 -22.42 -6.30
N GLY A 32 -4.68 -23.43 -7.02
CA GLY A 32 -5.08 -23.66 -8.41
C GLY A 32 -4.50 -22.68 -9.42
N LEU A 33 -3.48 -21.89 -9.04
CA LEU A 33 -2.82 -20.97 -9.95
C LEU A 33 -2.32 -21.69 -11.21
N GLN A 34 -2.67 -21.15 -12.37
CA GLN A 34 -2.34 -21.69 -13.68
C GLN A 34 -1.58 -20.67 -14.52
N LYS A 35 -0.73 -21.18 -15.43
CA LYS A 35 0.14 -20.39 -16.31
C LYS A 35 0.08 -20.92 -17.74
N ASN A 36 -0.04 -20.02 -18.71
CA ASN A 36 0.12 -20.38 -20.12
C ASN A 36 1.55 -20.85 -20.42
N ASN A 37 1.67 -22.00 -21.08
CA ASN A 37 2.94 -22.51 -21.59
C ASN A 37 3.22 -21.93 -22.98
N PHE A 38 4.18 -21.01 -23.07
CA PHE A 38 4.54 -20.35 -24.34
C PHE A 38 5.27 -21.26 -25.33
N ARG A 39 5.77 -22.41 -24.88
CA ARG A 39 6.42 -23.38 -25.77
C ARG A 39 5.40 -24.21 -26.52
N ILE A 40 4.15 -24.27 -26.03
CA ILE A 40 3.07 -25.09 -26.61
C ILE A 40 1.78 -24.28 -26.62
N ALA A 41 1.36 -23.82 -27.79
CA ALA A 41 0.15 -23.01 -27.93
C ALA A 41 -1.08 -23.70 -27.32
N GLY A 42 -1.82 -22.98 -26.47
CA GLY A 42 -3.03 -23.49 -25.79
C GLY A 42 -2.77 -24.42 -24.60
N ALA A 43 -1.52 -24.73 -24.26
CA ALA A 43 -1.20 -25.49 -23.06
C ALA A 43 -1.17 -24.60 -21.81
N ILE A 44 -1.74 -25.11 -20.73
CA ILE A 44 -1.78 -24.48 -19.42
C ILE A 44 -1.06 -25.39 -18.43
N GLU A 45 -0.24 -24.82 -17.58
CA GLU A 45 0.53 -25.51 -16.54
C GLU A 45 0.10 -25.04 -15.16
N SER A 46 -0.09 -25.98 -14.23
CA SER A 46 -0.31 -25.63 -12.82
C SER A 46 0.98 -25.11 -12.21
N VAL A 47 0.89 -23.99 -11.52
CA VAL A 47 1.99 -23.40 -10.76
C VAL A 47 1.93 -23.97 -9.34
N VAL A 48 2.91 -24.81 -9.00
CA VAL A 48 3.03 -25.41 -7.68
C VAL A 48 4.40 -25.06 -7.12
N LEU A 49 4.43 -24.45 -5.94
CA LEU A 49 5.70 -24.23 -5.25
C LEU A 49 6.23 -25.56 -4.68
N PRO A 50 7.55 -25.70 -4.54
CA PRO A 50 8.16 -26.84 -3.86
C PRO A 50 7.47 -27.19 -2.53
N ASN A 51 7.35 -28.49 -2.25
CA ASN A 51 6.77 -29.03 -1.00
C ASN A 51 5.29 -28.66 -0.75
N GLY A 52 4.55 -28.21 -1.78
CA GLY A 52 3.15 -27.80 -1.63
C GLY A 52 2.99 -26.48 -0.89
N ALA A 53 4.04 -25.65 -0.83
CA ALA A 53 3.97 -24.31 -0.30
C ALA A 53 3.01 -23.43 -1.13
N ASN A 54 2.47 -22.39 -0.51
CA ASN A 54 1.65 -21.37 -1.17
C ASN A 54 2.14 -19.95 -0.90
N GLN A 55 3.25 -19.79 -0.17
CA GLN A 55 3.81 -18.49 0.13
C GLN A 55 5.34 -18.50 -0.03
N ILE A 56 5.90 -17.41 -0.52
CA ILE A 56 7.34 -17.13 -0.57
C ILE A 56 7.59 -15.89 0.28
N SER A 57 8.50 -16.00 1.24
CA SER A 57 8.94 -14.87 2.08
C SER A 57 10.39 -14.53 1.75
N LEU A 58 10.63 -13.28 1.34
CA LEU A 58 11.94 -12.73 1.05
C LEU A 58 12.34 -11.79 2.19
N SER A 59 13.54 -11.96 2.71
CA SER A 59 14.10 -11.09 3.76
C SER A 59 15.63 -11.13 3.75
N GLY A 60 16.28 -10.10 4.30
CA GLY A 60 17.74 -10.03 4.38
C GLY A 60 18.45 -9.67 3.07
N PHE A 61 17.70 -9.27 2.04
CA PHE A 61 18.23 -8.77 0.77
C PHE A 61 18.35 -7.24 0.79
N ALA A 62 19.19 -6.70 -0.09
CA ALA A 62 19.08 -5.30 -0.46
C ALA A 62 17.76 -5.07 -1.20
N MET A 63 16.99 -4.10 -0.71
CA MET A 63 15.69 -3.77 -1.24
C MET A 63 15.52 -2.26 -1.31
N ASN A 64 14.92 -1.79 -2.40
CA ASN A 64 14.45 -0.42 -2.55
C ASN A 64 12.96 -0.43 -2.92
N ALA A 65 12.13 0.14 -2.06
CA ALA A 65 10.68 0.16 -2.19
C ALA A 65 10.16 1.60 -2.28
N SER A 66 9.21 1.80 -3.20
CA SER A 66 8.40 3.00 -3.34
C SER A 66 6.94 2.60 -3.22
N VAL A 67 6.24 3.09 -2.21
CA VAL A 67 4.80 2.88 -2.00
C VAL A 67 4.11 4.22 -2.10
N VAL A 68 3.21 4.38 -3.06
CA VAL A 68 2.55 5.65 -3.35
C VAL A 68 1.04 5.49 -3.24
N ALA A 69 0.43 6.27 -2.34
CA ALA A 69 -1.00 6.43 -2.18
C ALA A 69 -1.42 7.79 -2.78
N LEU A 70 -2.02 7.74 -3.97
CA LEU A 70 -2.60 8.89 -4.67
C LEU A 70 -4.12 9.02 -4.44
N GLY A 71 -4.73 7.99 -3.83
CA GLY A 71 -6.15 7.97 -3.47
C GLY A 71 -7.10 7.62 -4.62
N MET A 72 -8.39 7.50 -4.26
CA MET A 72 -9.52 7.33 -5.17
C MET A 72 -9.26 6.31 -6.28
N VAL A 73 -9.26 6.76 -7.54
CA VAL A 73 -9.31 5.94 -8.76
C VAL A 73 -8.19 4.92 -8.81
N ASP A 74 -6.96 5.30 -8.44
CA ASP A 74 -5.75 4.47 -8.64
C ASP A 74 -5.29 3.67 -7.43
N GLY A 75 -5.88 3.92 -6.25
CA GLY A 75 -5.54 3.20 -5.02
C GLY A 75 -4.09 3.41 -4.60
N VAL A 76 -3.49 2.39 -4.01
CA VAL A 76 -2.08 2.40 -3.61
C VAL A 76 -1.28 1.53 -4.58
N THR A 77 -0.17 2.05 -5.06
CA THR A 77 0.77 1.32 -5.92
C THR A 77 2.09 1.13 -5.20
N MET A 78 2.64 -0.08 -5.27
CA MET A 78 3.96 -0.41 -4.77
C MET A 78 4.86 -0.82 -5.94
N GLN A 79 6.10 -0.34 -5.90
CA GLN A 79 7.21 -0.91 -6.64
C GLN A 79 8.33 -1.25 -5.65
N VAL A 80 8.81 -2.50 -5.66
CA VAL A 80 9.95 -2.93 -4.86
C VAL A 80 10.98 -3.62 -5.75
N GLN A 81 12.23 -3.21 -5.64
CA GLN A 81 13.37 -3.83 -6.30
C GLN A 81 14.12 -4.66 -5.27
N VAL A 82 14.28 -5.95 -5.52
CA VAL A 82 15.04 -6.87 -4.68
C VAL A 82 16.30 -7.30 -5.43
N TYR A 83 17.47 -7.07 -4.84
CA TYR A 83 18.76 -7.31 -5.49
C TYR A 83 19.37 -8.63 -5.03
N ASN A 84 20.14 -9.26 -5.92
CA ASN A 84 20.91 -10.48 -5.67
C ASN A 84 20.05 -11.64 -5.15
N LEU A 85 18.81 -11.77 -5.64
CA LEU A 85 18.02 -12.96 -5.40
C LEU A 85 18.70 -14.20 -6.05
N PRO A 86 18.52 -15.39 -5.49
CA PRO A 86 18.91 -16.63 -6.16
C PRO A 86 18.26 -16.74 -7.55
N TYR A 87 19.01 -17.27 -8.53
CA TYR A 87 18.58 -17.35 -9.93
C TYR A 87 17.28 -18.15 -10.11
N ASP A 88 17.13 -19.25 -9.37
CA ASP A 88 15.95 -20.10 -9.35
C ASP A 88 14.70 -19.32 -8.88
N ILE A 89 14.83 -18.53 -7.81
CA ILE A 89 13.74 -17.67 -7.31
C ILE A 89 13.42 -16.56 -8.31
N MET A 90 14.42 -15.92 -8.89
CA MET A 90 14.19 -14.91 -9.94
C MET A 90 13.51 -15.50 -11.16
N ALA A 91 13.97 -16.66 -11.67
CA ALA A 91 13.36 -17.32 -12.81
C ALA A 91 11.93 -17.81 -12.52
N MET A 92 11.66 -18.21 -11.28
CA MET A 92 10.34 -18.63 -10.84
C MET A 92 9.36 -17.46 -10.69
N LEU A 93 9.83 -16.24 -10.40
CA LEU A 93 8.96 -15.07 -10.24
C LEU A 93 8.94 -14.15 -11.47
N ALA A 94 9.95 -14.20 -12.32
CA ALA A 94 10.07 -13.33 -13.48
C ALA A 94 8.91 -13.55 -14.48
N GLY A 95 8.38 -12.43 -14.96
CA GLY A 95 7.27 -12.32 -15.90
C GLY A 95 5.89 -12.50 -15.28
N TYR A 96 5.77 -12.93 -14.01
CA TYR A 96 4.48 -13.10 -13.30
C TYR A 96 3.78 -11.77 -13.07
N GLY A 97 2.44 -11.78 -13.13
CA GLY A 97 1.60 -10.60 -12.91
C GLY A 97 0.65 -10.36 -14.07
N ASN A 98 -0.41 -9.60 -13.79
CA ASN A 98 -1.53 -9.44 -14.72
C ASN A 98 -1.26 -8.51 -15.92
N LYS A 99 -0.21 -7.68 -15.85
CA LYS A 99 0.37 -6.95 -16.99
C LYS A 99 1.57 -7.68 -17.60
N GLY A 100 1.99 -8.78 -16.97
CA GLY A 100 3.07 -9.63 -17.45
C GLY A 100 2.65 -10.49 -18.63
N VAL A 101 3.59 -11.31 -19.11
CA VAL A 101 3.36 -12.24 -20.22
C VAL A 101 2.40 -13.38 -19.83
N PHE A 102 2.06 -13.55 -18.54
CA PHE A 102 1.20 -14.63 -18.05
C PHE A 102 -0.23 -14.14 -17.74
N VAL A 103 -1.22 -14.64 -18.49
CA VAL A 103 -2.65 -14.43 -18.22
C VAL A 103 -3.15 -15.51 -17.28
N PHE A 104 -3.86 -15.12 -16.21
CA PHE A 104 -4.52 -16.03 -15.28
C PHE A 104 -5.86 -16.48 -15.88
N ASP A 105 -6.11 -17.78 -15.97
CA ASP A 105 -7.47 -18.31 -16.19
C ASP A 105 -8.11 -18.58 -14.83
N SER A 106 -9.09 -17.76 -14.45
CA SER A 106 -9.83 -17.86 -13.18
C SER A 106 -11.01 -18.83 -13.26
N SER A 107 -10.86 -19.94 -13.99
CA SER A 107 -11.95 -20.89 -14.23
C SER A 107 -12.45 -21.63 -12.98
N ASP A 108 -11.82 -21.43 -11.82
CA ASP A 108 -12.27 -21.94 -10.51
C ASP A 108 -12.52 -20.83 -9.47
N SER A 109 -13.29 -19.82 -9.87
CA SER A 109 -13.73 -18.65 -9.08
C SER A 109 -14.75 -18.97 -7.96
N ALA A 110 -14.83 -20.23 -7.51
CA ALA A 110 -15.80 -20.69 -6.51
C ALA A 110 -15.52 -20.18 -5.08
N ALA A 111 -14.36 -19.58 -4.82
CA ALA A 111 -14.08 -18.86 -3.59
C ALA A 111 -13.85 -17.40 -3.96
N GLY A 112 -14.73 -16.49 -3.52
CA GLY A 112 -14.76 -15.07 -3.89
C GLY A 112 -13.54 -14.25 -3.44
N GLY A 113 -12.34 -14.67 -3.84
CA GLY A 113 -11.12 -13.90 -3.82
C GLY A 113 -10.70 -13.66 -5.27
N SER A 114 -10.36 -12.44 -5.59
CA SER A 114 -9.72 -12.09 -6.85
C SER A 114 -8.52 -13.00 -7.11
N GLY A 115 -8.49 -13.70 -8.26
CA GLY A 115 -7.46 -14.67 -8.64
C GLY A 115 -6.07 -14.09 -8.92
N GLY A 116 -5.61 -13.12 -8.12
CA GLY A 116 -4.28 -12.52 -8.18
C GLY A 116 -3.31 -13.13 -7.16
N ILE A 117 -2.02 -12.89 -7.37
CA ILE A 117 -0.96 -13.21 -6.40
C ILE A 117 -0.93 -12.05 -5.39
N ASP A 118 -1.12 -12.35 -4.10
CA ASP A 118 -1.09 -11.34 -3.05
C ASP A 118 0.34 -10.97 -2.68
N ILE A 119 0.58 -9.68 -2.48
CA ILE A 119 1.87 -9.10 -2.16
C ILE A 119 1.74 -8.28 -0.88
N GLU A 120 2.54 -8.62 0.12
CA GLU A 120 2.67 -7.85 1.36
C GLU A 120 4.10 -7.36 1.56
N LEU A 121 4.26 -6.05 1.78
CA LEU A 121 5.54 -5.46 2.16
C LEU A 121 5.50 -5.08 3.64
N PHE A 122 6.52 -5.50 4.38
CA PHE A 122 6.70 -5.17 5.78
C PHE A 122 7.98 -4.37 5.98
N ALA A 123 7.91 -3.35 6.83
CA ALA A 123 9.05 -2.58 7.29
C ALA A 123 9.28 -2.80 8.78
N SER A 124 10.53 -2.85 9.19
CA SER A 124 10.93 -2.89 10.59
C SER A 124 12.23 -2.14 10.77
N GLU A 125 12.38 -1.48 11.92
CA GLU A 125 13.61 -0.79 12.31
C GLU A 125 14.08 -1.32 13.66
N ARG A 126 15.37 -1.65 13.73
CA ARG A 126 16.01 -2.10 14.96
C ARG A 126 16.27 -0.93 15.90
N THR A 127 15.72 -0.99 17.11
CA THR A 127 15.89 0.04 18.15
C THR A 127 17.03 -0.26 19.13
N THR A 128 17.49 -1.51 19.25
CA THR A 128 18.54 -1.90 20.22
C THR A 128 19.76 -2.55 19.56
N ALA A 129 20.94 -2.28 20.11
CA ALA A 129 22.24 -2.70 19.54
C ALA A 129 22.52 -4.21 19.64
N THR A 130 21.76 -4.96 20.45
CA THR A 130 22.03 -6.37 20.81
C THR A 130 21.55 -7.39 19.78
N ALA A 131 20.61 -7.02 18.90
CA ALA A 131 20.15 -7.88 17.82
C ALA A 131 21.17 -7.88 16.66
N GLN A 132 21.99 -8.94 16.58
CA GLN A 132 23.07 -9.10 15.59
C GLN A 132 22.86 -10.30 14.66
N THR A 133 21.71 -10.97 14.75
CA THR A 133 21.38 -12.13 13.91
C THR A 133 20.06 -11.93 13.17
N ASP A 134 19.86 -12.65 12.07
CA ASP A 134 18.56 -12.70 11.37
C ASP A 134 17.44 -13.16 12.32
N ALA A 135 17.75 -14.01 13.30
CA ALA A 135 16.77 -14.46 14.30
C ALA A 135 16.29 -13.35 15.24
N ASP A 136 17.09 -12.31 15.47
CA ASP A 136 16.69 -11.18 16.31
C ASP A 136 15.86 -10.16 15.53
N PHE A 137 16.17 -9.95 14.24
CA PHE A 137 15.33 -9.13 13.37
C PHE A 137 13.93 -9.71 13.16
N ARG A 138 13.82 -11.05 13.17
CA ARG A 138 12.52 -11.75 13.13
C ARG A 138 11.64 -11.49 14.36
N LYS A 139 12.20 -10.97 15.46
CA LYS A 139 11.46 -10.61 16.69
C LYS A 139 11.07 -9.13 16.75
N THR A 140 11.58 -8.30 15.86
CA THR A 140 11.22 -6.88 15.78
C THR A 140 9.80 -6.75 15.27
N ALA A 141 8.98 -5.93 15.93
CA ALA A 141 7.64 -5.62 15.43
C ALA A 141 7.74 -5.01 14.02
N ALA A 142 7.17 -5.71 13.04
CA ALA A 142 7.13 -5.27 11.67
C ALA A 142 5.77 -4.62 11.38
N SER A 143 5.78 -3.46 10.74
CA SER A 143 4.58 -2.79 10.26
C SER A 143 4.35 -3.17 8.80
N ARG A 144 3.12 -3.56 8.46
CA ARG A 144 2.74 -3.72 7.06
C ARG A 144 2.67 -2.35 6.40
N VAL A 145 3.44 -2.17 5.34
CA VAL A 145 3.51 -0.94 4.54
C VAL A 145 2.54 -0.99 3.37
N PHE A 146 2.32 -2.19 2.83
CA PHE A 146 1.50 -2.41 1.65
C PHE A 146 0.88 -3.81 1.66
N TYR A 147 -0.34 -3.92 1.14
CA TYR A 147 -1.01 -5.17 0.79
C TYR A 147 -1.82 -4.96 -0.49
N GLY A 148 -1.58 -5.77 -1.51
CA GLY A 148 -2.32 -5.69 -2.78
C GLY A 148 -1.97 -6.84 -3.71
N THR A 149 -2.39 -6.76 -4.97
CA THR A 149 -2.17 -7.83 -5.95
C THR A 149 -1.06 -7.52 -6.92
N LEU A 150 -0.32 -8.55 -7.32
CA LEU A 150 0.81 -8.47 -8.26
C LEU A 150 0.34 -8.01 -9.65
N LEU A 151 0.93 -6.90 -10.13
CA LEU A 151 0.77 -6.43 -11.50
C LEU A 151 1.84 -6.99 -12.42
N ALA A 152 3.09 -6.99 -11.98
CA ALA A 152 4.22 -7.45 -12.76
C ALA A 152 5.41 -7.78 -11.86
N ALA A 153 6.23 -8.73 -12.31
CA ALA A 153 7.50 -9.11 -11.73
C ALA A 153 8.54 -9.15 -12.85
N GLU A 154 9.47 -8.20 -12.86
CA GLU A 154 10.39 -7.95 -13.96
C GLU A 154 11.81 -8.23 -13.47
N ALA A 155 12.44 -9.27 -14.02
CA ALA A 155 13.84 -9.57 -13.71
C ALA A 155 14.76 -8.83 -14.68
N ASP A 156 15.72 -8.10 -14.12
CA ASP A 156 16.80 -7.48 -14.87
C ASP A 156 18.13 -8.17 -14.54
N PHE A 157 18.65 -8.87 -15.55
CA PHE A 157 19.98 -9.51 -15.51
C PHE A 157 21.06 -8.68 -16.18
N SER A 158 20.70 -7.57 -16.86
CA SER A 158 21.68 -6.70 -17.53
C SER A 158 22.58 -5.96 -16.53
N SER A 159 22.08 -5.75 -15.31
CA SER A 159 22.77 -5.14 -14.17
C SER A 159 23.74 -6.08 -13.42
N THR A 160 24.16 -7.19 -14.04
CA THR A 160 25.21 -8.09 -13.50
C THR A 160 26.49 -7.28 -13.20
N PRO A 161 27.12 -7.41 -12.01
CA PRO A 161 27.00 -8.50 -11.04
C PRO A 161 25.88 -8.36 -10.00
N THR A 162 25.03 -7.34 -10.08
CA THR A 162 23.94 -7.08 -9.14
C THR A 162 22.56 -7.19 -9.82
N PRO A 163 22.13 -8.39 -10.26
CA PRO A 163 20.82 -8.57 -10.88
C PRO A 163 19.71 -8.21 -9.89
N SER A 164 18.56 -7.80 -10.43
CA SER A 164 17.42 -7.36 -9.61
C SER A 164 16.10 -7.93 -10.11
N LEU A 165 15.15 -8.10 -9.19
CA LEU A 165 13.75 -8.39 -9.48
C LEU A 165 12.91 -7.21 -9.02
N THR A 166 12.20 -6.58 -9.95
CA THR A 166 11.24 -5.52 -9.67
C THR A 166 9.85 -6.12 -9.56
N ILE A 167 9.20 -5.94 -8.41
CA ILE A 167 7.82 -6.36 -8.16
C ILE A 167 6.95 -5.11 -8.11
N ILE A 168 5.92 -5.07 -8.95
CA ILE A 168 4.94 -4.01 -9.06
C ILE A 168 3.60 -4.57 -8.63
N ALA A 169 2.92 -3.91 -7.69
CA ALA A 169 1.63 -4.34 -7.16
C ALA A 169 0.68 -3.15 -6.94
N ASN A 170 -0.63 -3.43 -6.91
CA ASN A 170 -1.65 -2.41 -6.70
C ASN A 170 -2.84 -2.96 -5.87
N THR A 171 -3.46 -2.10 -5.06
CA THR A 171 -4.54 -2.52 -4.13
C THR A 171 -5.88 -2.79 -4.82
N LEU A 172 -6.13 -2.20 -5.98
CA LEU A 172 -7.44 -2.20 -6.64
C LEU A 172 -7.54 -3.11 -7.86
N HIS A 173 -6.41 -3.61 -8.34
CA HIS A 173 -6.35 -4.26 -9.63
C HIS A 173 -7.28 -5.48 -9.75
N ALA A 174 -7.33 -6.27 -8.69
CA ALA A 174 -8.25 -7.38 -8.49
C ALA A 174 -9.73 -6.99 -8.71
N SER A 175 -10.18 -5.97 -7.98
CA SER A 175 -11.57 -5.51 -8.00
C SER A 175 -12.00 -4.86 -9.31
N ARG A 176 -11.05 -4.33 -10.10
CA ARG A 176 -11.34 -3.74 -11.42
C ARG A 176 -11.69 -4.78 -12.49
N LEU A 177 -11.33 -6.05 -12.27
CA LEU A 177 -11.55 -7.13 -13.23
C LEU A 177 -12.75 -8.01 -12.88
N THR A 178 -13.31 -7.85 -11.69
CA THR A 178 -14.47 -8.62 -11.23
C THR A 178 -15.75 -7.94 -11.68
N VAL A 179 -16.44 -8.57 -12.64
CA VAL A 179 -17.81 -8.18 -13.00
C VAL A 179 -18.74 -8.52 -11.84
N ALA A 180 -19.62 -7.59 -11.47
CA ALA A 180 -20.57 -7.76 -10.38
C ALA A 180 -22.01 -7.68 -10.86
N GLU A 181 -22.91 -8.31 -10.11
CA GLU A 181 -24.34 -8.04 -10.27
C GLU A 181 -24.63 -6.57 -9.95
N PRO A 182 -25.44 -5.87 -10.75
CA PRO A 182 -25.80 -4.48 -10.48
C PRO A 182 -26.50 -4.33 -9.13
N ILE A 183 -26.17 -3.27 -8.39
CA ILE A 183 -27.00 -2.82 -7.27
C ILE A 183 -28.21 -2.11 -7.86
N SER A 184 -29.40 -2.61 -7.57
CA SER A 184 -30.66 -1.95 -7.92
C SER A 184 -31.63 -2.06 -6.76
N ILE A 185 -31.89 -0.94 -6.09
CA ILE A 185 -32.81 -0.85 -4.95
C ILE A 185 -33.90 0.14 -5.30
N LYS A 186 -35.15 -0.18 -4.96
CA LYS A 186 -36.26 0.77 -5.04
C LYS A 186 -36.42 1.50 -3.72
N GLY A 187 -36.48 2.82 -3.76
CA GLY A 187 -36.58 3.70 -2.60
C GLY A 187 -35.24 4.04 -1.96
N GLU A 188 -35.28 4.40 -0.69
CA GLU A 188 -34.12 4.87 0.08
C GLU A 188 -33.17 3.72 0.46
N ALA A 189 -31.87 3.93 0.26
CA ALA A 189 -30.81 3.08 0.76
C ALA A 189 -29.71 3.91 1.42
N LYS A 190 -29.16 3.41 2.54
CA LYS A 190 -28.03 4.07 3.22
C LYS A 190 -26.75 3.78 2.48
N ALA A 191 -26.00 4.82 2.13
CA ALA A 191 -24.74 4.67 1.40
C ALA A 191 -23.72 3.81 2.17
N ALA A 192 -23.65 3.95 3.49
CA ALA A 192 -22.76 3.14 4.33
C ALA A 192 -23.04 1.63 4.24
N ASP A 193 -24.31 1.23 4.12
CA ASP A 193 -24.68 -0.18 4.00
C ASP A 193 -24.29 -0.73 2.62
N LEU A 194 -24.43 0.08 1.56
CA LEU A 194 -23.99 -0.28 0.21
C LEU A 194 -22.47 -0.41 0.12
N PHE A 195 -21.70 0.50 0.71
CA PHE A 195 -20.25 0.38 0.78
C PHE A 195 -19.81 -0.85 1.57
N ALA A 196 -20.49 -1.18 2.67
CA ALA A 196 -20.21 -2.37 3.45
C ALA A 196 -20.45 -3.66 2.63
N GLU A 197 -21.52 -3.71 1.84
CA GLU A 197 -21.80 -4.82 0.94
C GLU A 197 -20.73 -4.96 -0.16
N LEU A 198 -20.37 -3.84 -0.79
CA LEU A 198 -19.32 -3.80 -1.82
C LEU A 198 -17.97 -4.23 -1.27
N ALA A 199 -17.56 -3.72 -0.11
CA ALA A 199 -16.33 -4.13 0.57
C ALA A 199 -16.31 -5.63 0.83
N LYS A 200 -17.41 -6.19 1.34
CA LYS A 200 -17.55 -7.63 1.58
C LYS A 200 -17.42 -8.44 0.28
N LYS A 201 -18.06 -8.00 -0.80
CA LYS A 201 -17.94 -8.63 -2.14
C LYS A 201 -16.50 -8.57 -2.69
N MET A 202 -15.74 -7.54 -2.31
CA MET A 202 -14.32 -7.39 -2.66
C MET A 202 -13.36 -8.14 -1.71
N GLY A 203 -13.86 -8.77 -0.64
CA GLY A 203 -13.03 -9.39 0.40
C GLY A 203 -12.29 -8.39 1.29
N LEU A 204 -12.79 -7.15 1.36
CA LEU A 204 -12.23 -6.05 2.15
C LEU A 204 -13.02 -5.83 3.44
N THR A 205 -12.37 -5.23 4.43
CA THR A 205 -13.06 -4.66 5.60
C THR A 205 -13.60 -3.28 5.24
N PHE A 206 -14.79 -2.93 5.73
CA PHE A 206 -15.35 -1.59 5.57
C PHE A 206 -15.07 -0.72 6.80
N GLU A 207 -14.64 0.52 6.55
CA GLU A 207 -14.41 1.53 7.58
C GLU A 207 -15.15 2.83 7.22
N ASN A 208 -16.14 3.19 8.04
CA ASN A 208 -16.94 4.39 7.85
C ASN A 208 -16.43 5.54 8.72
N ASN A 209 -16.06 6.66 8.11
CA ASN A 209 -15.57 7.87 8.75
C ASN A 209 -16.55 9.04 8.51
N GLY A 210 -17.77 8.87 9.02
CA GLY A 210 -18.79 9.92 9.03
C GLY A 210 -19.75 9.97 7.84
N VAL A 211 -19.79 8.95 6.99
CA VAL A 211 -20.81 8.85 5.92
C VAL A 211 -22.14 8.39 6.50
N ASP A 212 -23.17 9.23 6.36
CA ASP A 212 -24.56 8.98 6.77
C ASP A 212 -25.60 9.23 5.66
N ALA A 213 -25.13 9.55 4.44
CA ALA A 213 -25.97 9.88 3.30
C ALA A 213 -26.92 8.75 2.89
N VAL A 214 -28.07 9.15 2.35
CA VAL A 214 -29.09 8.26 1.79
C VAL A 214 -29.19 8.52 0.29
N VAL A 215 -29.15 7.46 -0.50
CA VAL A 215 -29.38 7.48 -1.95
C VAL A 215 -30.78 6.96 -2.26
N ASN A 216 -31.41 7.53 -3.29
CA ASN A 216 -32.79 7.19 -3.69
C ASN A 216 -32.79 6.48 -5.04
N ASP A 217 -33.47 5.34 -5.09
CA ASP A 217 -33.55 4.48 -6.28
C ASP A 217 -32.17 4.19 -6.92
N PRO A 218 -31.14 3.79 -6.13
CA PRO A 218 -29.79 3.63 -6.66
C PRO A 218 -29.72 2.51 -7.71
N TYR A 219 -29.00 2.79 -8.79
CA TYR A 219 -28.66 1.82 -9.82
C TYR A 219 -27.18 1.95 -10.19
N TYR A 220 -26.36 1.01 -9.72
CA TYR A 220 -24.93 0.98 -9.98
C TYR A 220 -24.54 -0.31 -10.69
N ALA A 221 -23.81 -0.20 -11.80
CA ALA A 221 -23.46 -1.33 -12.66
C ALA A 221 -21.95 -1.39 -12.93
N GLY A 222 -21.52 -2.40 -13.69
CA GLY A 222 -20.11 -2.60 -14.03
C GLY A 222 -19.37 -3.44 -12.99
N SER A 223 -18.07 -3.15 -12.81
CA SER A 223 -17.26 -3.85 -11.81
C SER A 223 -17.61 -3.43 -10.38
N LEU A 224 -17.20 -4.21 -9.38
CA LEU A 224 -17.34 -3.79 -7.96
C LEU A 224 -16.70 -2.41 -7.72
N TRP A 225 -15.61 -2.12 -8.43
CA TRP A 225 -14.93 -0.85 -8.34
C TRP A 225 -15.72 0.31 -8.98
N ASP A 226 -16.37 0.07 -10.12
CA ASP A 226 -17.24 1.07 -10.74
C ASP A 226 -18.40 1.42 -9.83
N GLN A 227 -19.01 0.42 -9.18
CA GLN A 227 -20.11 0.64 -8.24
C GLN A 227 -19.69 1.46 -7.01
N VAL A 228 -18.49 1.21 -6.44
CA VAL A 228 -17.93 2.03 -5.34
C VAL A 228 -17.72 3.47 -5.80
N ARG A 229 -17.16 3.67 -6.99
CA ARG A 229 -16.89 4.99 -7.56
C ARG A 229 -18.18 5.77 -7.81
N GLU A 230 -19.15 5.17 -8.50
CA GLU A 230 -20.45 5.79 -8.81
C GLU A 230 -21.21 6.15 -7.53
N LEU A 231 -21.27 5.26 -6.54
CA LEU A 231 -21.87 5.56 -5.24
C LEU A 231 -21.18 6.74 -4.53
N CYS A 232 -19.85 6.82 -4.61
CA CYS A 232 -19.13 7.92 -3.99
C CYS A 232 -19.29 9.26 -4.73
N GLU A 233 -19.42 9.22 -6.07
CA GLU A 233 -19.76 10.38 -6.90
C GLU A 233 -21.16 10.92 -6.53
N ASP A 234 -22.16 10.05 -6.30
CA ASP A 234 -23.53 10.43 -5.93
C ASP A 234 -23.64 11.16 -4.59
N ILE A 235 -22.81 10.78 -3.61
CA ILE A 235 -22.85 11.36 -2.25
C ILE A 235 -21.71 12.33 -1.96
N ALA A 236 -20.82 12.55 -2.93
CA ALA A 236 -19.60 13.34 -2.80
C ALA A 236 -18.74 12.94 -1.59
N CYS A 237 -18.28 11.69 -1.52
CA CYS A 237 -17.37 11.23 -0.47
C CYS A 237 -15.89 11.17 -0.90
N ASP A 238 -14.99 10.95 0.06
CA ASP A 238 -13.61 10.58 -0.19
C ASP A 238 -13.36 9.15 0.24
N TYR A 239 -12.51 8.40 -0.47
CA TYR A 239 -12.26 7.00 -0.13
C TYR A 239 -10.88 6.51 -0.54
N ILE A 240 -10.44 5.41 0.08
CA ILE A 240 -9.24 4.66 -0.30
C ILE A 240 -9.40 3.18 0.02
N VAL A 241 -8.82 2.33 -0.83
CA VAL A 241 -8.52 0.94 -0.48
C VAL A 241 -7.05 0.83 -0.12
N ASP A 242 -6.77 0.58 1.15
CA ASP A 242 -5.44 0.40 1.67
C ASP A 242 -5.42 -0.70 2.74
N ASN A 243 -4.36 -1.52 2.74
CA ASN A 243 -4.14 -2.56 3.73
C ASN A 243 -5.33 -3.52 3.95
N GLY A 244 -6.11 -3.80 2.90
CA GLY A 244 -7.28 -4.69 2.96
C GLY A 244 -8.56 -4.02 3.50
N VAL A 245 -8.57 -2.70 3.61
CA VAL A 245 -9.69 -1.90 4.12
C VAL A 245 -10.16 -0.94 3.04
N LEU A 246 -11.47 -0.94 2.75
CA LEU A 246 -12.16 0.16 2.07
C LEU A 246 -12.57 1.18 3.13
N ALA A 247 -11.80 2.27 3.22
CA ALA A 247 -12.12 3.39 4.10
C ALA A 247 -12.82 4.48 3.32
N VAL A 248 -13.98 4.91 3.81
CA VAL A 248 -14.78 5.97 3.22
C VAL A 248 -14.96 7.07 4.25
N CYS A 249 -14.71 8.31 3.85
CA CYS A 249 -14.84 9.51 4.67
C CYS A 249 -15.89 10.42 4.05
N ALA A 250 -16.70 11.06 4.89
CA ALA A 250 -17.52 12.18 4.43
C ALA A 250 -16.63 13.29 3.85
N ALA A 251 -17.21 14.10 2.95
CA ALA A 251 -16.50 15.17 2.27
C ALA A 251 -15.72 16.05 3.25
N GLY A 252 -14.42 16.17 3.05
CA GLY A 252 -13.56 17.03 3.88
C GLY A 252 -13.27 16.50 5.29
N VAL A 253 -13.87 15.40 5.72
CA VAL A 253 -13.65 14.80 7.04
C VAL A 253 -12.40 13.92 7.01
N ALA A 254 -11.50 14.11 7.98
CA ALA A 254 -10.33 13.25 8.13
C ALA A 254 -10.75 11.84 8.56
N ARG A 255 -10.07 10.83 8.01
CA ARG A 255 -10.17 9.44 8.44
C ARG A 255 -9.75 9.32 9.91
N ASP A 256 -10.49 8.54 10.69
CA ASP A 256 -10.14 8.26 12.08
C ASP A 256 -8.74 7.62 12.16
N GLY A 257 -7.93 8.11 13.09
CA GLY A 257 -6.54 7.66 13.19
C GLY A 257 -5.75 8.43 14.24
N ALA A 258 -4.57 7.91 14.57
CA ALA A 258 -3.69 8.57 15.52
C ALA A 258 -3.10 9.84 14.90
N VAL A 259 -3.41 11.01 15.50
CA VAL A 259 -2.87 12.29 15.04
C VAL A 259 -1.36 12.33 15.27
N SER A 260 -0.60 12.29 14.18
CA SER A 260 0.86 12.38 14.23
C SER A 260 1.32 13.82 14.20
N THR A 261 2.15 14.23 15.16
CA THR A 261 2.82 15.53 15.10
C THR A 261 4.20 15.39 14.45
N VAL A 262 4.47 16.21 13.44
CA VAL A 262 5.75 16.28 12.70
C VAL A 262 6.41 17.62 12.97
N SER A 263 7.70 17.61 13.30
CA SER A 263 8.50 18.78 13.60
C SER A 263 9.98 18.53 13.32
N SER A 264 10.78 19.60 13.24
CA SER A 264 12.25 19.51 13.09
C SER A 264 12.89 18.61 14.16
N ARG A 265 12.33 18.56 15.37
CA ARG A 265 12.84 17.74 16.48
C ARG A 265 12.52 16.25 16.33
N ASN A 266 11.40 15.90 15.70
CA ASN A 266 10.91 14.52 15.71
C ASN A 266 10.90 13.85 14.33
N GLY A 267 11.46 14.50 13.30
CA GLY A 267 11.78 13.85 12.04
C GLY A 267 11.25 14.54 10.79
N LEU A 268 10.87 15.82 10.85
CA LEU A 268 10.72 16.64 9.64
C LEU A 268 12.07 16.77 8.94
N ILE A 269 12.11 16.51 7.63
CA ILE A 269 13.31 16.59 6.80
C ILE A 269 13.20 17.84 5.93
N GLY A 270 14.09 18.80 6.18
CA GLY A 270 14.04 20.11 5.52
C GLY A 270 12.85 20.95 6.01
N TYR A 271 12.33 21.82 5.14
CA TYR A 271 11.17 22.67 5.41
C TYR A 271 9.97 22.27 4.54
N PRO A 272 8.73 22.45 5.03
CA PRO A 272 7.56 22.33 4.19
C PRO A 272 7.56 23.38 3.07
N SER A 273 7.02 23.02 1.91
CA SER A 273 6.68 23.94 0.83
C SER A 273 5.17 23.99 0.63
N PHE A 274 4.69 24.98 -0.11
CA PHE A 274 3.26 25.11 -0.45
C PHE A 274 3.03 24.66 -1.88
N ASP A 275 1.90 24.00 -2.11
CA ASP A 275 1.35 23.78 -3.44
C ASP A 275 -0.03 24.47 -3.56
N GLY A 276 -0.73 24.28 -4.67
CA GLY A 276 -2.06 24.87 -4.88
C GLY A 276 -3.16 24.32 -3.99
N SER A 277 -2.89 23.32 -3.15
CA SER A 277 -3.89 22.58 -2.37
C SER A 277 -3.54 22.49 -0.87
N GLY A 278 -2.31 22.80 -0.48
CA GLY A 278 -1.88 22.85 0.91
C GLY A 278 -0.37 22.89 1.05
N ILE A 279 0.17 21.94 1.82
CA ILE A 279 1.61 21.82 2.08
C ILE A 279 2.16 20.48 1.57
N VAL A 280 3.43 20.51 1.20
CA VAL A 280 4.25 19.35 0.86
C VAL A 280 5.42 19.31 1.84
N PHE A 281 5.65 18.16 2.46
CA PHE A 281 6.78 17.99 3.37
C PHE A 281 7.31 16.56 3.33
N ARG A 282 8.57 16.41 3.77
CA ARG A 282 9.20 15.09 3.95
C ARG A 282 9.47 14.85 5.42
N THR A 283 9.34 13.60 5.84
CA THR A 283 9.62 13.17 7.20
C THR A 283 10.27 11.79 7.20
N ILE A 284 10.95 11.42 8.29
CA ILE A 284 11.35 10.03 8.50
C ILE A 284 10.14 9.10 8.40
N TYR A 285 10.32 7.89 7.89
CA TYR A 285 9.22 6.94 7.77
C TYR A 285 8.54 6.70 9.11
N ARG A 286 7.20 6.78 9.11
CA ARG A 286 6.35 6.33 10.21
C ARG A 286 5.19 5.53 9.65
N PRO A 287 4.91 4.34 10.19
CA PRO A 287 3.86 3.46 9.69
C PRO A 287 2.43 3.94 10.00
N ASN A 288 2.28 4.99 10.82
CA ASN A 288 0.98 5.49 11.27
C ASN A 288 0.41 6.61 10.41
N PHE A 289 1.15 7.09 9.40
CA PHE A 289 0.56 8.00 8.41
C PHE A 289 -0.41 7.24 7.53
N GLN A 290 -1.61 7.78 7.39
CA GLN A 290 -2.69 7.18 6.62
C GLN A 290 -3.23 8.20 5.65
N TYR A 291 -3.55 7.75 4.44
CA TYR A 291 -4.24 8.58 3.46
C TYR A 291 -5.63 8.96 4.00
N LEU A 292 -6.06 10.22 3.76
CA LEU A 292 -7.17 10.92 4.43
C LEU A 292 -7.00 11.11 5.94
N GLY A 293 -5.92 10.61 6.55
CA GLY A 293 -5.68 10.72 7.97
C GLY A 293 -5.23 12.11 8.43
N PRO A 294 -5.35 12.40 9.74
CA PRO A 294 -4.94 13.68 10.31
C PRO A 294 -3.43 13.73 10.57
N VAL A 295 -2.83 14.91 10.35
CA VAL A 295 -1.44 15.20 10.69
C VAL A 295 -1.28 16.63 11.21
N ASN A 296 -0.52 16.78 12.28
CA ASN A 296 -0.10 18.08 12.78
C ASN A 296 1.32 18.37 12.31
N VAL A 297 1.56 19.54 11.74
CA VAL A 297 2.90 19.99 11.36
C VAL A 297 3.28 21.18 12.23
N LYS A 298 4.48 21.14 12.82
CA LYS A 298 5.12 22.25 13.52
C LYS A 298 6.43 22.58 12.79
N SER A 299 6.47 23.76 12.19
CA SER A 299 7.59 24.26 11.40
C SER A 299 7.97 25.65 11.89
N ASP A 300 9.27 25.97 11.82
CA ASP A 300 9.75 27.33 12.07
C ASP A 300 9.27 28.31 10.98
N PHE A 301 8.74 27.80 9.86
CA PHE A 301 7.96 28.58 8.90
C PHE A 301 6.50 28.66 9.37
N PRO A 302 6.04 29.80 9.94
CA PRO A 302 4.79 29.85 10.71
C PRO A 302 3.56 29.43 9.91
N ASN A 303 3.49 29.81 8.62
CA ASN A 303 2.34 29.50 7.75
C ASN A 303 2.20 28.01 7.43
N ALA A 304 3.22 27.19 7.71
CA ALA A 304 3.18 25.74 7.53
C ALA A 304 2.86 24.98 8.83
N THR A 305 2.65 25.69 9.93
CA THR A 305 2.25 25.08 11.20
C THR A 305 0.73 25.00 11.30
N GLY A 306 0.20 23.81 11.56
CA GLY A 306 -1.25 23.61 11.63
C GLY A 306 -1.68 22.14 11.64
N ALA A 307 -2.99 21.93 11.59
CA ALA A 307 -3.61 20.63 11.41
C ALA A 307 -4.02 20.44 9.94
N TYR A 308 -3.66 19.29 9.39
CA TYR A 308 -3.84 18.97 7.98
C TYR A 308 -4.46 17.59 7.80
N ARG A 309 -5.11 17.39 6.65
CA ARG A 309 -5.59 16.10 6.17
C ARG A 309 -4.74 15.64 5.00
N ILE A 310 -4.23 14.43 5.09
CA ILE A 310 -3.33 13.89 4.09
C ILE A 310 -4.10 13.49 2.83
N TYR A 311 -3.67 13.96 1.66
CA TYR A 311 -4.21 13.55 0.35
C TYR A 311 -3.15 12.95 -0.56
N TYR A 312 -1.93 12.76 -0.08
CA TYR A 312 -0.88 12.06 -0.80
C TYR A 312 0.15 11.52 0.18
N ILE A 313 0.56 10.27 0.01
CA ILE A 313 1.66 9.66 0.76
C ILE A 313 2.56 8.92 -0.22
N ALA A 314 3.86 9.16 -0.16
CA ALA A 314 4.86 8.34 -0.81
C ALA A 314 5.93 7.90 0.21
N HIS A 315 6.02 6.60 0.46
CA HIS A 315 7.08 6.01 1.27
C HIS A 315 8.24 5.60 0.36
N HIS A 316 9.45 6.11 0.67
CA HIS A 316 10.69 5.72 0.01
C HIS A 316 11.57 4.99 1.01
N LEU A 317 11.61 3.66 0.90
CA LEU A 317 12.21 2.77 1.88
C LEU A 317 13.32 1.93 1.23
N SER A 318 14.53 2.06 1.73
CA SER A 318 15.66 1.23 1.33
C SER A 318 16.31 0.56 2.54
N CYS A 319 16.75 -0.69 2.36
CA CYS A 319 17.51 -1.42 3.37
C CYS A 319 18.71 -2.12 2.74
N GLN A 320 19.76 -2.35 3.54
CA GLN A 320 21.04 -2.95 3.08
C GLN A 320 21.72 -2.16 1.93
N MET A 321 21.41 -0.86 1.83
CA MET A 321 21.97 0.06 0.84
C MET A 321 22.51 1.30 1.54
N PRO A 322 23.83 1.55 1.54
CA PRO A 322 24.40 2.77 2.07
C PRO A 322 23.77 4.01 1.43
N GLY A 323 23.31 4.96 2.26
CA GLY A 323 22.68 6.20 1.80
C GLY A 323 21.25 6.07 1.25
N GLY A 324 20.65 4.86 1.28
CA GLY A 324 19.28 4.66 0.81
C GLY A 324 18.22 5.40 1.66
N PRO A 325 17.12 5.86 1.05
CA PRO A 325 16.08 6.61 1.73
C PRO A 325 15.35 5.77 2.79
N TRP A 326 14.79 6.45 3.79
CA TRP A 326 13.83 5.88 4.74
C TRP A 326 12.92 6.99 5.23
N GLU A 327 12.23 7.56 4.25
CA GLU A 327 11.47 8.78 4.40
C GLU A 327 10.07 8.61 3.80
N THR A 328 9.21 9.55 4.14
CA THR A 328 7.85 9.67 3.64
C THR A 328 7.65 11.09 3.15
N GLU A 329 7.26 11.23 1.91
CA GLU A 329 6.74 12.48 1.36
C GLU A 329 5.24 12.51 1.56
N ILE A 330 4.73 13.64 2.02
CA ILE A 330 3.31 13.86 2.30
C ILE A 330 2.87 15.15 1.65
N LYS A 331 1.70 15.12 1.01
CA LYS A 331 0.94 16.33 0.68
C LYS A 331 -0.34 16.35 1.49
N ALA A 332 -0.64 17.48 2.10
CA ALA A 332 -1.74 17.59 3.03
C ALA A 332 -2.43 18.95 2.92
N SER A 333 -3.76 18.94 2.95
CA SER A 333 -4.60 20.14 2.84
C SER A 333 -5.00 20.62 4.21
N PHE A 334 -5.11 21.93 4.37
CA PHE A 334 -5.39 22.54 5.67
C PHE A 334 -6.80 22.18 6.15
N GLN A 335 -6.92 21.74 7.40
CA GLN A 335 -8.21 21.36 8.02
C GLN A 335 -8.69 22.40 9.05
N GLY A 336 -7.82 23.32 9.48
CA GLY A 336 -8.10 24.25 10.56
C GLY A 336 -6.95 24.33 11.56
N ALA A 337 -7.16 25.08 12.63
CA ALA A 337 -6.20 25.13 13.74
C ALA A 337 -6.24 23.80 14.54
N PRO A 338 -5.11 23.34 15.12
CA PRO A 338 -5.10 22.16 15.99
C PRO A 338 -6.16 22.28 17.08
N ALA A 339 -6.84 21.18 17.42
CA ALA A 339 -7.83 21.19 18.50
C ALA A 339 -7.21 21.79 19.78
N GLY A 340 -7.71 22.95 20.21
CA GLY A 340 -7.26 23.65 21.43
C GLY A 340 -6.30 24.82 21.23
N GLU A 341 -5.85 25.13 20.01
CA GLU A 341 -5.02 26.31 19.72
C GLU A 341 -5.76 27.24 18.75
N THR A 342 -6.34 28.35 19.24
CA THR A 342 -6.86 29.41 18.34
C THR A 342 -5.69 30.04 17.60
N TYR A 343 -5.74 30.03 16.27
CA TYR A 343 -4.79 30.76 15.43
C TYR A 343 -4.81 32.26 15.79
N VAL A 344 -3.71 32.77 16.33
CA VAL A 344 -3.49 34.20 16.53
C VAL A 344 -2.67 34.69 15.34
N PRO A 345 -3.24 35.48 14.41
CA PRO A 345 -2.45 36.07 13.34
C PRO A 345 -1.36 36.97 13.93
N PRO A 346 -0.16 37.04 13.31
CA PRO A 346 0.85 37.99 13.74
C PRO A 346 0.26 39.40 13.67
N GLU A 347 0.32 40.14 14.78
CA GLU A 347 -0.12 41.52 14.84
C GLU A 347 0.57 42.29 13.72
N GLY A 348 -0.24 42.91 12.85
CA GLY A 348 0.27 43.82 11.84
C GLY A 348 0.99 44.95 12.56
N ASN A 349 2.27 45.15 12.24
CA ASN A 349 2.90 46.42 12.53
C ASN A 349 2.25 47.47 11.61
N ASP A 350 1.32 48.23 12.17
CA ASP A 350 0.89 49.53 11.63
C ASP A 350 2.07 50.51 11.49
#